data_AF-A0A2W5G952-F1
#
_entry.id   AF-A0A2W5G952-F1
#
_cell.length_a   1.000
_cell.length_b   1.000
_cell.length_c   1.000
_cell.angle_alpha   90.00
_cell.angle_beta   90.00
_cell.angle_gamma   90.00
#
_symmetry.space_group_name_H-M   'P 1'
#
loop_
_entity.id
_entity.type
_entity.pdbx_description
1 polymer ?
#
loop_
_entity_poly.entity_id
_entity_poly.type
_entity_poly.pdbx_seq_one_letter_code
_entity_poly.pdbx_strand_id
1 'polypeptide(L)'
;MNYAQTYPIGNYQHTRTATATTVAPPIERVRQLDAKAKRCKRSAERQTQISTDSNATNGILKCTFLPKLKETKTVQACRKSDRTERDFFQSLSKLAEHYQIEPMQSKQFPYPYNMALAMSDMEEKLKQKVLDWEEIRLVQDSKKTYFVSEERYNTGSTLFYIPVASLYRMLHDRKRKRNAHLLLSVCAYLYHIADIP
;
A
#
# COMPACT_ATOMS: atom_id res chain seq x y z
N MET A 1 -8.54 -41.54 20.00
CA MET A 1 -7.73 -42.18 18.93
C MET A 1 -6.70 -41.15 18.49
N ASN A 2 -5.47 -41.27 19.00
CA ASN A 2 -4.38 -40.32 18.81
C ASN A 2 -3.42 -40.85 17.76
N TYR A 3 -3.27 -40.16 16.64
CA TYR A 3 -2.23 -40.47 15.64
C TYR A 3 -1.24 -39.30 15.61
N ALA A 4 -0.14 -39.43 16.33
CA ALA A 4 1.01 -38.53 16.22
C ALA A 4 2.02 -39.17 15.26
N GLN A 5 2.21 -38.57 14.08
CA GLN A 5 3.28 -38.96 13.17
C GLN A 5 4.62 -38.48 13.72
N THR A 6 5.51 -39.43 14.02
CA THR A 6 6.88 -39.17 14.45
C THR A 6 7.76 -39.04 13.20
N TYR A 7 8.25 -37.84 12.90
CA TYR A 7 9.26 -37.65 11.87
C TYR A 7 10.63 -38.15 12.39
N PRO A 8 11.41 -38.90 11.60
CA PRO A 8 12.79 -39.22 12.00
C PRO A 8 13.63 -37.95 11.89
N ILE A 9 14.08 -37.44 13.04
CA ILE A 9 15.06 -36.37 13.16
C ILE A 9 16.39 -36.92 12.65
N GLY A 10 16.84 -36.44 11.48
CA GLY A 10 18.18 -36.71 10.99
C GLY A 10 19.24 -36.12 11.94
N ASN A 11 20.21 -36.95 12.34
CA ASN A 11 21.35 -36.52 13.16
C ASN A 11 22.25 -35.56 12.35
N TYR A 12 21.97 -34.26 12.41
CA TYR A 12 22.91 -33.24 11.97
C TYR A 12 23.95 -33.03 13.08
N GLN A 13 25.14 -33.61 12.88
CA GLN A 13 26.29 -33.25 13.71
C GLN A 13 26.70 -31.80 13.37
N HIS A 14 26.55 -30.89 14.32
CA HIS A 14 27.07 -29.53 14.20
C HIS A 14 28.60 -29.59 14.18
N THR A 15 29.19 -29.40 13.00
CA THR A 15 30.63 -29.16 12.88
C THR A 15 30.94 -27.82 13.53
N ARG A 16 31.80 -27.85 14.55
CA ARG A 16 32.18 -26.68 15.35
C ARG A 16 32.86 -25.64 14.46
N THR A 17 32.26 -24.46 14.31
CA THR A 17 32.84 -23.33 13.59
C THR A 17 34.11 -22.86 14.32
N ALA A 18 35.23 -22.72 13.61
CA ALA A 18 36.47 -22.25 14.18
C ALA A 18 36.32 -20.80 14.67
N THR A 19 36.47 -20.58 15.97
CA THR A 19 36.51 -19.25 16.58
C THR A 19 37.85 -18.58 16.27
N ALA A 20 37.82 -17.42 15.63
CA ALA A 20 39.00 -16.61 15.37
C ALA A 20 39.52 -15.98 16.68
N THR A 21 40.76 -16.29 17.06
CA THR A 21 41.37 -15.85 18.33
C THR A 21 42.04 -14.48 18.27
N THR A 22 42.14 -13.87 17.08
CA THR A 22 42.90 -12.61 16.91
C THR A 22 42.00 -11.48 16.44
N VAL A 23 41.98 -10.40 17.23
CA VAL A 23 41.29 -9.15 16.91
C VAL A 23 41.97 -8.49 15.69
N ALA A 24 41.18 -8.13 14.67
CA ALA A 24 41.68 -7.40 13.52
C ALA A 24 42.19 -6.01 13.95
N PRO A 25 43.39 -5.57 13.51
CA PRO A 25 43.89 -4.26 13.88
C PRO A 25 43.04 -3.15 13.23
N PRO A 26 42.88 -2.00 13.90
CA PRO A 26 42.15 -0.88 13.33
C PRO A 26 42.86 -0.37 12.07
N ILE A 27 42.05 0.05 11.11
CA ILE A 27 42.48 0.65 9.84
C ILE A 27 43.33 1.88 10.16
N GLU A 28 44.65 1.79 9.99
CA GLU A 28 45.51 2.85 9.45
C GLU A 28 47.00 2.45 9.43
N ARG A 29 47.54 2.31 8.21
CA ARG A 29 48.73 2.98 7.66
C ARG A 29 49.22 2.23 6.43
N VAL A 30 49.40 2.97 5.34
CA VAL A 30 50.03 2.49 4.10
C VAL A 30 51.46 2.09 4.43
N ARG A 31 51.78 0.80 4.31
CA ARG A 31 53.15 0.30 4.44
C ARG A 31 53.97 0.80 3.24
N GLN A 32 55.13 1.41 3.50
CA GLN A 32 56.07 1.74 2.44
C GLN A 32 56.59 0.44 1.80
N LEU A 33 56.67 0.46 0.47
CA LEU A 33 57.09 -0.66 -0.37
C LEU A 33 58.53 -1.06 -0.05
N ASP A 34 58.72 -2.30 0.42
CA ASP A 34 60.04 -2.89 0.59
C ASP A 34 60.48 -3.60 -0.71
N ALA A 35 61.63 -3.18 -1.22
CA ALA A 35 62.36 -3.67 -2.40
C ALA A 35 61.68 -3.62 -3.79
N LYS A 36 62.52 -3.36 -4.80
CA LYS A 36 62.14 -3.34 -6.23
C LYS A 36 61.91 -4.79 -6.70
N ALA A 37 60.66 -5.15 -6.98
CA ALA A 37 60.31 -6.49 -7.43
C ALA A 37 61.01 -6.84 -8.77
N LYS A 38 61.70 -7.99 -8.80
CA LYS A 38 62.19 -8.61 -10.05
C LYS A 38 60.98 -8.96 -10.91
N ARG A 39 60.92 -8.44 -12.14
CA ARG A 39 59.79 -8.65 -13.04
C ARG A 39 59.72 -10.12 -13.49
N CYS A 40 58.64 -10.82 -13.20
CA CYS A 40 58.38 -12.15 -13.74
C CYS A 40 58.12 -12.08 -15.26
N LYS A 41 58.62 -13.09 -16.00
CA LYS A 41 58.33 -13.22 -17.45
C LYS A 41 56.82 -13.41 -17.66
N ARG A 42 56.26 -12.76 -18.69
CA ARG A 42 54.86 -12.96 -19.11
C ARG A 42 54.68 -14.40 -19.61
N SER A 43 53.66 -15.08 -19.11
CA SER A 43 53.13 -16.30 -19.73
C SER A 43 52.49 -15.95 -21.08
N ALA A 44 52.63 -16.83 -22.07
CA ALA A 44 52.13 -16.63 -23.43
C ALA A 44 50.59 -16.78 -23.55
N GLU A 45 49.94 -17.33 -22.53
CA GLU A 45 48.53 -17.66 -22.56
C GLU A 45 47.74 -16.77 -21.60
N ARG A 46 46.72 -16.10 -22.13
CA ARG A 46 45.82 -15.22 -21.36
C ARG A 46 44.77 -16.10 -20.68
N GLN A 47 44.48 -15.82 -19.40
CA GLN A 47 43.37 -16.46 -18.71
C GLN A 47 42.05 -16.23 -19.48
N THR A 48 41.26 -17.29 -19.64
CA THR A 48 39.94 -17.22 -20.27
C THR A 48 39.05 -16.23 -19.52
N GLN A 49 38.39 -15.33 -20.24
CA GLN A 49 37.51 -14.32 -19.65
C GLN A 49 36.30 -15.00 -19.01
N ILE A 50 36.29 -15.09 -17.68
CA ILE A 50 35.11 -15.50 -16.91
C ILE A 50 34.27 -14.25 -16.68
N SER A 51 33.25 -14.02 -17.49
CA SER A 51 32.21 -13.04 -17.22
C SER A 51 31.01 -13.73 -16.60
N THR A 52 30.45 -13.16 -15.54
CA THR A 52 29.16 -13.57 -14.99
C THR A 52 28.09 -13.45 -16.08
N ASP A 53 27.25 -14.48 -16.22
CA ASP A 53 26.18 -14.53 -17.22
C ASP A 53 25.27 -13.28 -17.09
N SER A 54 25.20 -12.48 -18.15
CA SER A 54 24.60 -11.13 -18.14
C SER A 54 23.08 -11.15 -17.89
N ASN A 55 22.48 -12.33 -17.91
CA ASN A 55 21.04 -12.52 -17.72
C ASN A 55 20.58 -12.45 -16.25
N ALA A 56 21.50 -12.51 -15.29
CA ALA A 56 21.15 -12.45 -13.86
C ALA A 56 20.57 -11.08 -13.43
N THR A 57 20.96 -10.00 -14.12
CA THR A 57 20.56 -8.63 -13.76
C THR A 57 19.06 -8.36 -13.97
N ASN A 58 18.41 -9.09 -14.87
CA ASN A 58 16.98 -8.91 -15.17
C ASN A 58 16.05 -9.68 -14.22
N GLY A 59 16.58 -10.46 -13.28
CA GLY A 59 15.77 -11.25 -12.34
C GLY A 59 14.82 -10.38 -11.52
N ILE A 60 15.30 -9.22 -11.03
CA ILE A 60 14.49 -8.30 -10.22
C ILE A 60 13.35 -7.67 -11.04
N LEU A 61 13.58 -7.34 -12.31
CA LEU A 61 12.59 -6.71 -13.17
C LEU A 61 11.47 -7.68 -13.62
N LYS A 62 11.73 -8.99 -13.56
CA LYS A 62 10.76 -10.04 -13.88
C LYS A 62 9.98 -10.52 -12.65
N CYS A 63 10.40 -10.16 -11.44
CA CYS A 63 9.69 -10.52 -10.21
C CYS A 63 8.53 -9.57 -9.96
N THR A 64 7.30 -10.08 -10.03
CA THR A 64 6.12 -9.40 -9.49
C THR A 64 6.05 -9.64 -7.99
N PHE A 65 6.22 -8.57 -7.21
CA PHE A 65 6.04 -8.63 -5.76
C PHE A 65 4.56 -8.44 -5.44
N LEU A 66 4.02 -9.26 -4.54
CA LEU A 66 2.73 -8.97 -3.96
C LEU A 66 2.79 -7.61 -3.25
N PRO A 67 1.74 -6.77 -3.37
CA PRO A 67 1.73 -5.47 -2.73
C PRO A 67 1.99 -5.63 -1.24
N LYS A 68 2.97 -4.89 -0.72
CA LYS A 68 3.22 -4.86 0.71
C LYS A 68 1.97 -4.28 1.38
N LEU A 69 1.36 -5.06 2.27
CA LEU A 69 0.29 -4.58 3.10
C LEU A 69 0.84 -3.44 3.97
N LYS A 70 0.51 -2.19 3.62
CA LYS A 70 0.68 -1.09 4.57
C LYS A 70 -0.30 -1.38 5.69
N GLU A 71 0.23 -1.68 6.87
CA GLU A 71 -0.57 -1.75 8.08
C GLU A 71 -1.15 -0.35 8.33
N THR A 72 -2.36 -0.10 7.81
CA THR A 72 -3.14 1.04 8.25
C THR A 72 -3.57 0.76 9.69
N LYS A 73 -3.93 1.80 10.45
CA LYS A 73 -4.37 1.63 11.85
C LYS A 73 -5.48 0.58 12.02
N THR A 74 -6.26 0.33 10.96
CA THR A 74 -7.30 -0.72 10.90
C THR A 74 -6.73 -2.15 10.87
N VAL A 75 -5.62 -2.39 10.18
CA VAL A 75 -4.93 -3.70 10.11
C VAL A 75 -4.24 -4.01 11.43
N GLN A 76 -3.70 -3.02 12.13
CA GLN A 76 -3.03 -3.20 13.43
C GLN A 76 -4.02 -3.56 14.56
N ALA A 77 -5.29 -3.17 14.44
CA ALA A 77 -6.37 -3.53 15.36
C ALA A 77 -6.81 -5.01 15.25
N CYS A 78 -6.49 -5.67 14.13
CA CYS A 78 -6.86 -7.05 13.83
C CYS A 78 -5.98 -8.10 14.55
N ARG A 79 -5.69 -7.92 15.84
CA ARG A 79 -4.88 -8.87 16.66
C ARG A 79 -5.59 -10.18 17.04
N LYS A 80 -6.56 -10.67 16.25
CA LYS A 80 -7.22 -11.98 16.41
C LYS A 80 -7.56 -12.57 15.03
N SER A 81 -6.65 -13.39 14.47
CA SER A 81 -6.68 -13.83 13.07
C SER A 81 -8.00 -14.47 12.62
N ASP A 82 -8.51 -15.46 13.36
CA ASP A 82 -9.53 -16.36 12.79
C ASP A 82 -10.96 -15.83 12.89
N ARG A 83 -11.24 -14.94 13.84
CA ARG A 83 -12.57 -14.32 13.97
C ARG A 83 -12.69 -13.15 13.00
N THR A 84 -11.66 -12.31 12.94
CA THR A 84 -11.62 -11.17 12.02
C THR A 84 -11.66 -11.61 10.57
N GLU A 85 -10.92 -12.66 10.18
CA GLU A 85 -10.93 -13.17 8.81
C GLU A 85 -12.32 -13.72 8.43
N ARG A 86 -12.96 -14.47 9.32
CA ARG A 86 -14.32 -15.00 9.08
C ARG A 86 -15.35 -13.88 8.92
N ASP A 87 -15.34 -12.92 9.84
CA ASP A 87 -16.26 -11.77 9.80
C ASP A 87 -16.03 -10.91 8.55
N PHE A 88 -14.77 -10.75 8.12
CA PHE A 88 -14.40 -10.09 6.87
C PHE A 88 -15.03 -10.80 5.68
N PHE A 89 -14.79 -12.10 5.49
CA PHE A 89 -15.32 -12.83 4.33
C PHE A 89 -16.84 -12.92 4.36
N GLN A 90 -17.46 -13.02 5.54
CA GLN A 90 -18.91 -12.99 5.65
C GLN A 90 -19.49 -11.62 5.23
N SER A 91 -18.83 -10.53 5.63
CA SER A 91 -19.22 -9.18 5.23
C SER A 91 -18.95 -8.94 3.74
N LEU A 92 -17.86 -9.49 3.20
CA LEU A 92 -17.51 -9.43 1.79
C LEU A 92 -18.57 -10.10 0.91
N SER A 93 -19.04 -11.29 1.30
CA SER A 93 -20.10 -12.00 0.58
C SER A 93 -21.39 -11.19 0.51
N LYS A 94 -21.79 -10.54 1.60
CA LYS A 94 -22.98 -9.67 1.61
C LYS A 94 -22.83 -8.45 0.71
N LEU A 95 -21.64 -7.84 0.72
CA LEU A 95 -21.32 -6.71 -0.14
C LEU A 95 -21.36 -7.12 -1.62
N ALA A 96 -20.74 -8.26 -1.93
CA ALA A 96 -20.76 -8.87 -3.26
C ALA A 96 -22.18 -9.18 -3.74
N GLU A 97 -23.04 -9.74 -2.88
CA GLU A 97 -24.46 -9.96 -3.18
C GLU A 97 -25.20 -8.65 -3.45
N HIS A 98 -24.97 -7.62 -2.63
CA HIS A 98 -25.63 -6.32 -2.77
C HIS A 98 -25.33 -5.65 -4.10
N TYR A 99 -24.05 -5.63 -4.50
CA TYR A 99 -23.62 -5.04 -5.78
C TYR A 99 -23.65 -6.04 -6.93
N GLN A 100 -24.03 -7.29 -6.72
CA GLN A 100 -23.99 -8.39 -7.70
C GLN A 100 -22.61 -8.53 -8.37
N ILE A 101 -21.56 -8.55 -7.56
CA ILE A 101 -20.16 -8.68 -8.00
C ILE A 101 -19.63 -10.03 -7.55
N GLU A 102 -18.94 -10.75 -8.42
CA GLU A 102 -18.25 -11.97 -8.03
C GLU A 102 -16.89 -11.64 -7.39
N PRO A 103 -16.69 -11.92 -6.09
CA PRO A 103 -15.42 -11.63 -5.42
C PRO A 103 -14.33 -12.62 -5.86
N MET A 104 -13.08 -12.17 -5.93
CA MET A 104 -11.95 -13.07 -6.20
C MET A 104 -11.81 -14.15 -5.12
N GLN A 105 -11.45 -15.36 -5.54
CA GLN A 105 -11.07 -16.44 -4.62
C GLN A 105 -9.68 -16.19 -4.02
N SER A 106 -9.62 -15.40 -2.95
CA SER A 106 -8.35 -15.06 -2.27
C SER A 106 -8.02 -15.96 -1.07
N LYS A 107 -8.91 -16.89 -0.70
CA LYS A 107 -8.73 -17.79 0.46
C LYS A 107 -7.52 -18.71 0.38
N GLN A 108 -6.94 -18.86 -0.82
CA GLN A 108 -5.73 -19.66 -1.04
C GLN A 108 -4.47 -18.97 -0.49
N PHE A 109 -4.51 -17.66 -0.25
CA PHE A 109 -3.39 -16.89 0.26
C PHE A 109 -3.36 -16.89 1.81
N PRO A 110 -2.17 -16.76 2.43
CA PRO A 110 -2.07 -16.69 3.88
C PRO A 110 -2.62 -15.37 4.43
N TYR A 111 -3.15 -15.39 5.65
CA TYR A 111 -3.48 -14.17 6.39
C TYR A 111 -2.24 -13.29 6.60
N PRO A 112 -2.31 -11.95 6.45
CA PRO A 112 -3.47 -11.12 6.09
C PRO A 112 -3.61 -10.85 4.57
N TYR A 113 -2.79 -11.48 3.74
CA TYR A 113 -2.73 -11.21 2.29
C TYR A 113 -4.00 -11.60 1.55
N ASN A 114 -4.67 -12.68 1.96
CA ASN A 114 -5.98 -13.06 1.46
C ASN A 114 -7.02 -11.92 1.56
N MET A 115 -7.07 -11.22 2.69
CA MET A 115 -7.99 -10.11 2.91
C MET A 115 -7.60 -8.89 2.08
N ALA A 116 -6.31 -8.57 2.03
CA ALA A 116 -5.81 -7.44 1.25
C ALA A 116 -6.11 -7.59 -0.26
N LEU A 117 -5.85 -8.78 -0.81
CA LEU A 117 -6.12 -9.09 -2.22
C LEU A 117 -7.62 -9.03 -2.54
N ALA A 118 -8.46 -9.61 -1.66
CA ALA A 118 -9.92 -9.52 -1.82
C ALA A 118 -10.43 -8.08 -1.74
N MET A 119 -9.85 -7.26 -0.86
CA MET A 119 -10.24 -5.86 -0.72
C MET A 119 -9.88 -5.04 -1.97
N SER A 120 -8.65 -5.18 -2.48
CA SER A 120 -8.23 -4.49 -3.70
C SER A 120 -9.04 -4.90 -4.93
N ASP A 121 -9.31 -6.20 -5.10
CA ASP A 121 -10.15 -6.70 -6.20
C ASP A 121 -11.56 -6.13 -6.15
N MET A 122 -12.16 -6.08 -4.95
CA MET A 122 -13.50 -5.52 -4.78
C MET A 122 -13.53 -4.01 -5.03
N GLU A 123 -12.53 -3.26 -4.57
CA GLU A 123 -12.43 -1.83 -4.85
C GLU A 123 -12.35 -1.56 -6.36
N GLU A 124 -11.56 -2.34 -7.11
CA GLU A 124 -11.47 -2.21 -8.57
C GLU A 124 -12.80 -2.52 -9.25
N LYS A 125 -13.47 -3.60 -8.87
CA LYS A 125 -14.77 -3.99 -9.44
C LYS A 125 -15.88 -3.00 -9.11
N LEU A 126 -15.85 -2.40 -7.92
CA LEU A 126 -16.83 -1.40 -7.52
C LEU A 126 -16.63 -0.07 -8.24
N LYS A 127 -15.38 0.38 -8.42
CA LYS A 127 -15.07 1.53 -9.26
C LYS A 127 -15.56 1.38 -10.70
N GLN A 128 -15.57 0.15 -11.22
CA GLN A 128 -16.05 -0.13 -12.58
C GLN A 128 -17.58 -0.20 -12.66
N LYS A 129 -18.25 -0.68 -11.60
CA LYS A 129 -19.70 -0.96 -11.64
C LYS A 129 -20.57 0.17 -11.09
N VAL A 130 -20.07 0.90 -10.09
CA VAL A 130 -20.83 1.94 -9.36
C VAL A 130 -20.24 3.30 -9.71
N LEU A 131 -21.02 4.16 -10.37
CA LEU A 131 -20.57 5.46 -10.86
C LEU A 131 -20.20 6.44 -9.72
N ASP A 132 -20.97 6.40 -8.62
CA ASP A 132 -20.85 7.30 -7.46
C ASP A 132 -20.08 6.66 -6.29
N TRP A 133 -19.23 5.66 -6.59
CA TRP A 133 -18.43 4.99 -5.58
C TRP A 133 -17.34 5.92 -5.05
N GLU A 134 -17.29 6.10 -3.73
CA GLU A 134 -16.23 6.90 -3.11
C GLU A 134 -15.19 6.04 -2.42
N GLU A 135 -15.61 5.24 -1.43
CA GLU A 135 -14.70 4.34 -0.75
C GLU A 135 -15.40 3.22 0.01
N ILE A 136 -14.62 2.18 0.32
CA ILE A 136 -15.00 1.15 1.27
C ILE A 136 -14.01 1.13 2.41
N ARG A 137 -14.53 1.14 3.64
CA ARG A 137 -13.73 1.04 4.86
C ARG A 137 -14.06 -0.24 5.59
N LEU A 138 -13.02 -0.92 6.06
CA LEU A 138 -13.15 -2.02 6.99
C LEU A 138 -13.16 -1.46 8.41
N VAL A 139 -14.29 -1.61 9.11
CA VAL A 139 -14.47 -1.13 10.48
C VAL A 139 -14.54 -2.33 11.41
N GLN A 140 -13.81 -2.25 12.52
CA GLN A 140 -13.85 -3.25 13.58
C GLN A 140 -14.52 -2.63 14.81
N ASP A 141 -15.70 -3.14 15.15
CA ASP A 141 -16.25 -2.95 16.48
C ASP A 141 -15.69 -4.04 17.42
N SER A 142 -15.72 -3.78 18.72
CA SER A 142 -15.26 -4.64 19.81
C SER A 142 -15.64 -6.12 19.69
N LYS A 143 -16.71 -6.45 18.94
CA LYS A 143 -17.23 -7.80 18.75
C LYS A 143 -17.22 -8.32 17.31
N LYS A 144 -17.16 -7.46 16.29
CA LYS A 144 -17.35 -7.85 14.87
C LYS A 144 -16.61 -6.91 13.92
N THR A 145 -16.13 -7.46 12.82
CA THR A 145 -15.57 -6.69 11.70
C THR A 145 -16.57 -6.62 10.55
N TYR A 146 -16.83 -5.43 10.01
CA TYR A 146 -17.79 -5.21 8.93
C TYR A 146 -17.30 -4.16 7.93
N PHE A 147 -17.87 -4.19 6.73
CA PHE A 147 -17.62 -3.18 5.70
C PHE A 147 -18.61 -2.03 5.81
N VAL A 148 -18.09 -0.83 5.57
CA VAL A 148 -18.87 0.39 5.35
C VAL A 148 -18.56 0.88 3.94
N SER A 149 -19.58 0.96 3.08
CA SER A 149 -19.48 1.66 1.80
C SER A 149 -19.98 3.10 1.96
N GLU A 150 -19.19 4.05 1.47
CA GLU A 150 -19.60 5.45 1.31
C GLU A 150 -19.83 5.69 -0.20
N GLU A 151 -21.04 6.10 -0.55
CA GLU A 151 -21.43 6.46 -1.91
C GLU A 151 -21.80 7.94 -1.92
N ARG A 152 -21.19 8.71 -2.83
CA ARG A 152 -21.47 10.15 -2.97
C ARG A 152 -22.18 10.43 -4.27
N TYR A 153 -23.50 10.55 -4.15
CA TYR A 153 -24.35 10.99 -5.23
C TYR A 153 -24.27 12.50 -5.39
N ASN A 154 -23.73 12.97 -6.51
CA ASN A 154 -23.86 14.38 -6.89
C ASN A 154 -25.27 14.60 -7.45
N THR A 155 -26.18 15.10 -6.62
CA THR A 155 -27.56 15.41 -7.02
C THR A 155 -27.67 16.62 -7.98
N GLY A 156 -26.55 17.16 -8.48
CA GLY A 156 -26.50 18.38 -9.29
C GLY A 156 -26.83 19.66 -8.50
N SER A 157 -27.41 19.53 -7.31
CA SER A 157 -27.68 20.59 -6.36
C SER A 157 -26.45 20.91 -5.52
N THR A 158 -25.29 21.07 -6.15
CA THR A 158 -24.15 21.72 -5.47
C THR A 158 -24.52 23.20 -5.38
N LEU A 159 -25.42 23.54 -4.44
CA LEU A 159 -25.69 24.92 -4.06
C LEU A 159 -24.35 25.46 -3.61
N PHE A 160 -23.71 26.25 -4.46
CA PHE A 160 -22.58 27.07 -4.04
C PHE A 160 -23.19 28.00 -3.01
N TYR A 161 -23.04 27.66 -1.73
CA TYR A 161 -23.59 28.46 -0.66
C TYR A 161 -22.85 29.79 -0.66
N ILE A 162 -23.42 30.75 -1.38
CA ILE A 162 -23.07 32.14 -1.24
C ILE A 162 -23.80 32.58 0.02
N PRO A 163 -23.09 32.87 1.13
CA PRO A 163 -23.74 33.27 2.37
C PRO A 163 -24.41 34.64 2.17
N VAL A 164 -25.67 34.64 1.75
CA VAL A 164 -26.47 35.85 1.49
C VAL A 164 -26.52 36.73 2.74
N ALA A 165 -26.58 36.12 3.92
CA ALA A 165 -26.51 36.83 5.19
C ALA A 165 -25.16 37.55 5.40
N SER A 166 -24.04 36.93 5.02
CA SER A 166 -22.72 37.56 5.11
C SER A 166 -22.56 38.67 4.07
N LEU A 167 -23.07 38.48 2.85
CA LEU A 167 -23.13 39.51 1.82
C LEU A 167 -23.94 40.72 2.26
N TYR A 168 -25.13 40.49 2.83
CA TYR A 168 -25.98 41.54 3.37
C TYR A 168 -25.25 42.34 4.45
N ARG A 169 -24.58 41.67 5.39
CA ARG A 169 -23.76 42.34 6.43
C ARG A 169 -22.60 43.14 5.82
N MET A 170 -21.94 42.63 4.78
CA MET A 170 -20.86 43.33 4.10
C MET A 170 -21.32 44.54 3.27
N LEU A 171 -22.54 44.51 2.72
CA LEU A 171 -23.14 45.65 2.01
C LEU A 171 -23.45 46.83 2.95
N HIS A 172 -23.79 46.53 4.21
CA HIS A 172 -24.06 47.54 5.24
C HIS A 172 -22.78 48.11 5.87
N ASP A 173 -21.62 47.50 5.65
CA ASP A 173 -20.33 47.99 6.11
C ASP A 173 -19.62 48.82 5.02
N ARG A 174 -19.45 50.12 5.26
CA ARG A 174 -18.79 51.04 4.32
C ARG A 174 -17.37 50.60 3.94
N LYS A 175 -16.64 49.90 4.81
CA LYS A 175 -15.27 49.42 4.53
C LYS A 175 -15.25 48.22 3.58
N ARG A 176 -16.28 47.38 3.61
CA ARG A 176 -16.36 46.12 2.85
C ARG A 176 -17.31 46.17 1.66
N LYS A 177 -18.01 47.29 1.48
CA LYS A 177 -19.01 47.52 0.41
C LYS A 177 -18.49 47.22 -0.99
N ARG A 178 -17.25 47.60 -1.32
CA ARG A 178 -16.66 47.37 -2.67
C ARG A 178 -16.48 45.88 -2.96
N ASN A 179 -15.98 45.12 -1.99
CA ASN A 179 -15.84 43.66 -2.10
C ASN A 179 -17.20 42.97 -2.15
N ALA A 180 -18.20 43.50 -1.42
CA ALA A 180 -19.56 42.98 -1.46
C ALA A 180 -20.20 43.15 -2.85
N HIS A 181 -19.98 44.28 -3.54
CA HIS A 181 -20.47 44.48 -4.91
C HIS A 181 -19.80 43.55 -5.90
N LEU A 182 -18.48 43.30 -5.74
CA LEU A 182 -17.76 42.32 -6.57
C LEU A 182 -18.37 40.91 -6.39
N LEU A 183 -18.53 40.47 -5.15
CA LEU A 183 -19.15 39.17 -4.86
C LEU A 183 -20.59 39.10 -5.38
N LEU A 184 -21.38 40.18 -5.25
CA LEU A 184 -22.73 40.25 -5.79
C LEU A 184 -22.75 40.13 -7.33
N SER A 185 -21.78 40.73 -8.02
CA SER A 185 -21.67 40.59 -9.48
C SER A 185 -21.31 39.15 -9.90
N VAL A 186 -20.47 38.47 -9.11
CA VAL A 186 -20.19 37.04 -9.30
C VAL A 186 -21.44 36.19 -9.04
N CYS A 187 -22.22 36.50 -8.00
CA CYS A 187 -23.49 35.82 -7.73
C CYS A 187 -24.46 35.96 -8.91
N ALA A 188 -24.63 37.19 -9.41
CA ALA A 188 -25.52 37.48 -10.53
C ALA A 188 -25.07 36.75 -11.80
N TYR A 189 -23.76 36.67 -12.06
CA TYR A 189 -23.21 35.89 -13.17
C TYR A 189 -23.51 34.39 -13.01
N LEU A 190 -23.25 33.83 -11.83
CA LEU A 190 -23.50 32.40 -11.56
C LEU A 190 -24.99 32.05 -11.73
N TYR A 191 -25.88 32.91 -11.24
CA TYR A 191 -27.32 32.68 -11.30
C TYR A 191 -27.92 32.90 -12.70
N HIS A 192 -27.50 33.95 -13.41
CA HIS A 192 -28.13 34.33 -14.68
C HIS A 192 -27.45 33.76 -15.92
N ILE A 193 -26.15 33.46 -15.87
CA ILE A 193 -25.36 33.02 -17.04
C ILE A 193 -24.93 31.57 -16.91
N ALA A 194 -24.46 31.16 -15.73
CA ALA A 194 -24.01 29.79 -15.51
C ALA A 194 -25.15 28.82 -15.14
N ASP A 195 -26.36 29.33 -14.90
CA ASP A 195 -27.55 28.56 -14.47
C ASP A 195 -27.28 27.70 -13.22
N ILE A 196 -26.46 28.24 -12.32
CA ILE A 196 -26.08 27.62 -11.06
C ILE A 196 -26.95 28.24 -9.96
N PRO A 197 -27.81 27.45 -9.27
CA PRO A 197 -28.68 27.95 -8.21
C PRO A 197 -27.93 28.37 -6.94
#